data_AF-C0NC30-F1
#
_entry.id   AF-C0NC30-F1
#
_cell.length_a   1.000
_cell.length_b   1.000
_cell.length_c   1.000
_cell.angle_alpha   90.00
_cell.angle_beta   90.00
_cell.angle_gamma   90.00
#
_symmetry.space_group_name_H-M   'P 1'
#
loop_
_entity.id
_entity.type
_entity.pdbx_description
1 polymer ?
#
loop_
_entity_poly.entity_id
_entity_poly.type
_entity_poly.pdbx_seq_one_letter_code
_entity_poly.pdbx_strand_id
1 'polypeptide(L)'
;MGVLANHVPSIEQLNPGLVEIIEESGGTKQFFLSGGFAVVQPDSQLSINAVEAYPLEDFSAEAVKAQIAEAQKVASGGGSEQDIAEAKIELEVLESLQAALK
;
A
#
# COMPACT_ATOMS: atom_id res chain seq x y z
N MET A 1 6.60 -10.05 0.13
CA MET A 1 7.17 -11.04 1.07
C MET A 1 6.02 -11.86 1.65
N GLY A 2 6.19 -13.18 1.81
CA GLY A 2 5.26 -14.01 2.57
C GLY A 2 5.85 -14.33 3.93
N VAL A 3 5.08 -14.13 5.00
CA VAL A 3 5.49 -14.46 6.38
C VAL A 3 4.67 -15.67 6.83
N LEU A 4 5.35 -16.74 7.23
CA LEU A 4 4.75 -17.96 7.78
C LEU A 4 5.18 -18.15 9.24
N ALA A 5 4.63 -19.18 9.90
CA ALA A 5 5.07 -19.59 11.22
C ALA A 5 6.60 -19.85 11.24
N ASN A 6 7.26 -19.39 12.29
CA ASN A 6 8.72 -19.47 12.48
C ASN A 6 9.55 -18.76 11.40
N HIS A 7 9.01 -17.70 10.79
CA HIS A 7 9.80 -16.85 9.89
C HIS A 7 10.96 -16.18 10.66
N VAL A 8 12.05 -15.91 9.94
CA VAL A 8 13.22 -15.22 10.51
C VAL A 8 12.78 -13.84 11.03
N PRO A 9 13.13 -13.47 12.26
CA PRO A 9 12.82 -12.14 12.79
C PRO A 9 13.44 -11.05 11.91
N SER A 10 12.61 -10.10 11.48
CA SER A 10 13.00 -9.04 10.56
C SER A 10 12.17 -7.78 10.81
N ILE A 11 12.74 -6.64 10.43
CA ILE A 11 12.02 -5.36 10.34
C ILE A 11 12.11 -4.94 8.89
N GLU A 12 10.97 -4.78 8.24
CA GLU A 12 10.89 -4.37 6.84
C GLU A 12 10.03 -3.13 6.67
N GLN A 13 10.47 -2.24 5.78
CA GLN A 13 9.69 -1.09 5.34
C GLN A 13 8.63 -1.57 4.34
N LEU A 14 7.41 -1.07 4.51
CA LEU A 14 6.30 -1.33 3.60
C LEU A 14 6.20 -0.21 2.57
N ASN A 15 6.15 -0.62 1.31
CA ASN A 15 5.77 0.25 0.20
C ASN A 15 4.23 0.27 0.06
N PRO A 16 3.66 1.29 -0.61
CA PRO A 16 2.25 1.32 -0.92
C PRO A 16 1.83 0.03 -1.65
N GLY A 17 0.81 -0.66 -1.16
CA GLY A 17 0.43 -1.94 -1.75
C GLY A 17 -0.55 -2.76 -0.94
N LEU A 18 -0.78 -3.98 -1.42
CA LEU A 18 -1.74 -4.91 -0.84
C LEU A 18 -1.07 -5.82 0.20
N VAL A 19 -1.70 -5.92 1.37
CA VAL A 19 -1.46 -7.00 2.32
C VAL A 19 -2.63 -7.95 2.32
N GLU A 20 -2.29 -9.21 2.12
CA GLU A 20 -3.22 -10.32 2.17
C GLU A 20 -2.97 -11.12 3.45
N ILE A 21 -4.04 -11.31 4.24
CA ILE A 21 -4.03 -12.09 5.47
C ILE A 21 -4.83 -13.35 5.19
N ILE A 22 -4.13 -14.49 5.20
CA ILE A 22 -4.72 -15.81 5.01
C ILE A 22 -4.92 -16.43 6.40
N GLU A 23 -6.18 -16.60 6.79
CA GLU A 23 -6.57 -17.21 8.04
C GLU A 23 -6.54 -18.74 7.93
N GLU A 24 -6.25 -19.44 9.03
CA GLU A 24 -6.27 -20.91 9.08
C GLU A 24 -7.65 -21.50 8.71
N SER A 25 -8.72 -20.73 8.89
CA SER A 25 -10.09 -21.07 8.51
C SER A 25 -10.30 -21.13 6.99
N GLY A 26 -9.30 -20.75 6.19
CA GLY A 26 -9.38 -20.61 4.74
C GLY A 26 -9.93 -19.26 4.27
N GLY A 27 -10.24 -18.35 5.19
CA GLY A 27 -10.62 -16.98 4.87
C GLY A 27 -9.42 -16.15 4.43
N THR A 28 -9.64 -15.27 3.46
CA THR A 28 -8.63 -14.30 3.01
C THR A 28 -9.17 -12.90 3.22
N LYS A 29 -8.39 -12.03 3.89
CA LYS A 29 -8.67 -10.60 4.04
C LYS A 29 -7.61 -9.80 3.32
N GLN A 30 -8.04 -8.77 2.60
CA GLN A 30 -7.16 -7.94 1.79
C GLN A 30 -7.29 -6.48 2.21
N PHE A 31 -6.15 -5.85 2.48
CA PHE A 31 -6.04 -4.46 2.89
C PHE A 31 -5.03 -3.75 2.01
N PHE A 32 -5.38 -2.55 1.55
CA PHE A 32 -4.42 -1.66 0.94
C PHE A 32 -3.78 -0.79 2.01
N LEU A 33 -2.46 -0.68 1.98
CA LEU A 33 -1.65 0.09 2.93
C LEU A 33 -0.91 1.19 2.18
N SER A 34 -0.87 2.39 2.74
CA SER A 34 -0.08 3.50 2.18
C SER A 34 1.43 3.34 2.42
N GLY A 35 1.82 2.55 3.44
CA GLY A 35 3.20 2.28 3.80
C GLY A 35 3.31 1.91 5.27
N GLY A 36 4.53 1.97 5.82
CA GLY A 36 4.79 1.69 7.24
C GLY A 36 5.88 0.64 7.45
N PHE A 37 5.72 -0.20 8.49
CA PHE A 37 6.69 -1.24 8.83
C PHE A 37 6.02 -2.55 9.22
N ALA A 38 6.59 -3.65 8.73
CA ALA A 38 6.31 -5.00 9.20
C ALA A 38 7.44 -5.46 10.13
N VAL A 39 7.07 -5.84 11.36
CA VAL A 39 8.00 -6.35 12.37
C VAL A 39 7.66 -7.81 12.66
N VAL A 40 8.53 -8.71 12.24
CA VAL A 40 8.45 -10.15 12.50
C VAL A 40 9.26 -10.45 13.76
N GLN A 41 8.61 -11.01 14.77
CA GLN A 41 9.19 -11.31 16.07
C GLN A 41 9.53 -12.81 16.21
N PRO A 42 10.46 -13.20 17.11
CA PRO A 42 10.91 -14.59 17.28
C PRO A 42 9.84 -15.62 17.67
N ASP A 43 8.70 -15.17 18.17
CA ASP A 43 7.59 -16.01 18.66
C ASP A 43 6.48 -16.18 17.62
N SER A 44 6.80 -15.99 16.32
CA SER A 44 5.83 -15.98 15.22
C SER A 44 4.76 -14.89 15.35
N GLN A 45 5.03 -13.82 16.09
CA GLN A 45 4.19 -12.63 16.05
C GLN A 45 4.63 -11.69 14.92
N LEU A 46 3.68 -11.30 14.08
CA LEU A 46 3.84 -10.26 13.07
C LEU A 46 3.05 -9.03 13.51
N SER A 47 3.73 -7.88 13.55
CA SER A 47 3.09 -6.59 13.77
C SER A 47 3.26 -5.71 12.53
N ILE A 48 2.15 -5.39 11.89
CA ILE A 48 2.10 -4.45 10.76
C ILE A 48 1.64 -3.10 11.29
N ASN A 49 2.53 -2.12 11.26
CA ASN A 49 2.26 -0.74 11.65
C ASN A 49 2.20 0.11 10.38
N ALA A 50 1.02 0.60 10.03
CA ALA A 50 0.81 1.44 8.86
C ALA A 50 0.16 2.76 9.23
N VAL A 51 0.44 3.79 8.44
CA VAL A 51 -0.15 5.13 8.63
C VAL A 51 -1.63 5.09 8.25
N GLU A 52 -1.93 4.47 7.11
CA GLU A 52 -3.30 4.27 6.63
C GLU A 52 -3.44 2.84 6.10
N ALA A 53 -4.54 2.19 6.45
CA ALA A 53 -4.88 0.83 6.06
C ALA A 53 -6.38 0.73 5.88
N TYR A 54 -6.83 0.42 4.66
CA TYR A 54 -8.26 0.30 4.35
C TYR A 54 -8.54 -1.01 3.60
N PRO A 55 -9.70 -1.65 3.85
CA PRO A 55 -10.22 -2.74 3.02
C PRO A 55 -10.30 -2.32 1.55
N LEU A 56 -10.08 -3.27 0.62
CA LEU A 56 -10.19 -2.98 -0.82
C LEU A 56 -11.60 -2.53 -1.24
N GLU A 57 -12.63 -3.00 -0.55
CA GLU A 57 -14.03 -2.66 -0.79
C GLU A 57 -14.39 -1.20 -0.51
N ASP A 58 -13.59 -0.49 0.28
CA ASP A 58 -13.81 0.93 0.59
C ASP A 58 -13.31 1.86 -0.53
N PHE A 59 -12.58 1.33 -1.52
CA PHE A 59 -12.03 2.12 -2.61
C PHE A 59 -12.92 2.10 -3.85
N SER A 60 -13.15 3.29 -4.42
CA SER A 60 -13.80 3.42 -5.73
C SER A 60 -12.77 3.47 -6.85
N ALA A 61 -12.82 2.49 -7.75
CA ALA A 61 -11.94 2.44 -8.93
C ALA A 61 -12.09 3.67 -9.85
N GLU A 62 -13.28 4.30 -9.87
CA GLU A 62 -13.52 5.53 -10.63
C GLU A 62 -12.82 6.73 -9.99
N ALA A 63 -12.91 6.84 -8.65
CA ALA A 63 -12.24 7.91 -7.91
C ALA A 63 -10.71 7.81 -8.03
N VAL A 64 -10.16 6.59 -7.96
CA VAL A 64 -8.71 6.37 -8.14
C VAL A 64 -8.26 6.79 -9.54
N LYS A 65 -9.00 6.44 -10.60
CA LYS A 65 -8.68 6.88 -11.97
C LYS A 65 -8.73 8.39 -12.14
N ALA A 66 -9.72 9.05 -11.52
CA ALA A 66 -9.82 10.50 -11.55
C ALA A 66 -8.63 11.18 -10.84
N GLN A 67 -8.23 10.66 -9.68
CA GLN A 67 -7.07 11.16 -8.93
C GLN A 67 -5.76 10.95 -9.70
N ILE A 68 -5.57 9.79 -10.35
CA ILE A 68 -4.39 9.54 -11.21
C ILE A 68 -4.30 10.59 -12.31
N ALA A 69 -5.41 10.91 -12.98
CA ALA A 69 -5.41 11.89 -14.06
C ALA A 69 -5.01 13.30 -13.58
N GLU A 70 -5.47 13.72 -12.39
CA GLU A 70 -5.08 15.02 -11.82
C GLU A 70 -3.62 15.01 -11.35
N ALA A 71 -3.19 13.96 -10.65
CA ALA A 71 -1.80 13.83 -10.21
C ALA A 71 -0.82 13.79 -11.41
N GLN A 72 -1.19 13.13 -12.52
CA GLN A 72 -0.38 13.11 -13.75
C GLN A 72 -0.26 14.50 -14.38
N LYS A 73 -1.33 15.30 -14.33
CA LYS A 73 -1.32 16.67 -14.83
C LYS A 73 -0.44 17.58 -13.99
N VAL A 74 -0.40 17.40 -12.66
CA VAL A 74 0.51 18.14 -11.78
C VAL A 74 1.96 17.70 -12.00
N ALA A 75 2.21 16.39 -12.07
CA ALA A 75 3.54 15.83 -12.28
C ALA A 75 4.16 16.20 -13.65
N SER A 76 3.33 16.46 -14.66
CA SER A 76 3.75 16.94 -15.98
C SER A 76 3.69 18.47 -16.15
N GLY A 77 3.15 19.18 -15.16
CA GLY A 77 3.03 20.63 -15.14
C GLY A 77 4.34 21.34 -14.79
N GLY A 78 4.32 22.68 -14.90
CA GLY A 78 5.47 23.55 -14.62
C GLY A 78 5.57 24.03 -13.17
N GLY A 79 5.24 23.17 -12.19
CA GLY A 79 5.34 23.49 -10.75
C GLY A 79 6.79 23.56 -10.25
N SER A 80 6.96 23.79 -8.95
CA SER A 80 8.29 23.69 -8.34
C SER A 80 8.78 22.23 -8.37
N GLU A 81 10.10 22.01 -8.26
CA GLU A 81 10.64 20.65 -8.19
C GLU A 81 10.05 19.84 -7.03
N GLN A 82 9.71 20.51 -5.92
CA GLN A 82 9.05 19.89 -4.78
C GLN A 82 7.62 19.43 -5.13
N ASP A 83 6.81 20.29 -5.76
CA ASP A 83 5.44 19.93 -6.15
C ASP A 83 5.44 18.75 -7.14
N ILE A 84 6.39 18.73 -8.07
CA ILE A 84 6.56 17.64 -9.04
C ILE A 84 6.98 16.35 -8.32
N ALA A 85 7.82 16.43 -7.29
CA ALA A 85 8.23 15.27 -6.50
C ALA A 85 7.07 14.70 -5.67
N GLU A 86 6.29 15.56 -5.01
CA GLU A 86 5.11 15.15 -4.25
C GLU A 86 4.04 14.51 -5.16
N ALA A 87 3.77 15.12 -6.32
CA ALA A 87 2.84 14.57 -7.30
C ALA A 87 3.29 13.20 -7.85
N LYS A 88 4.60 12.95 -7.97
CA LYS A 88 5.12 11.63 -8.38
C LYS A 88 4.89 10.56 -7.32
N ILE A 89 5.08 10.89 -6.04
CA ILE A 89 4.81 9.97 -4.92
C ILE A 89 3.31 9.66 -4.86
N GLU A 90 2.47 10.68 -4.99
CA GLU A 90 1.01 10.50 -5.07
C GLU A 90 0.63 9.58 -6.25
N LEU A 91 1.26 9.78 -7.41
CA LEU A 91 1.05 8.92 -8.57
C LEU A 91 1.38 7.46 -8.27
N GLU A 92 2.55 7.20 -7.67
CA GLU A 92 3.03 5.85 -7.36
C GLU A 92 2.07 5.10 -6.44
N VAL A 93 1.55 5.79 -5.41
CA VAL A 93 0.54 5.23 -4.50
C VAL A 93 -0.74 4.90 -5.25
N LEU A 94 -1.25 5.84 -6.06
CA LEU A 94 -2.51 5.67 -6.79
C LEU A 94 -2.43 4.60 -7.89
N GLU A 95 -1.30 4.50 -8.58
CA GLU A 95 -1.04 3.43 -9.55
C GLU A 95 -0.98 2.06 -8.87
N SER A 96 -0.34 1.96 -7.70
CA SER A 96 -0.31 0.74 -6.90
C SER A 96 -1.72 0.35 -6.43
N LEU A 97 -2.53 1.32 -6.02
CA LEU A 97 -3.93 1.11 -5.65
C LEU A 97 -4.78 0.66 -6.85
N GLN A 98 -4.60 1.29 -8.01
CA GLN A 98 -5.30 0.88 -9.23
C GLN A 98 -4.94 -0.56 -9.63
N ALA A 99 -3.66 -0.95 -9.47
CA ALA A 99 -3.23 -2.31 -9.73
C ALA A 99 -3.86 -3.32 -8.77
N ALA A 100 -4.08 -2.95 -7.50
CA ALA A 100 -4.72 -3.78 -6.50
C ALA A 100 -6.25 -3.93 -6.68
N LEU A 101 -6.90 -3.00 -7.39
CA LEU A 101 -8.35 -3.02 -7.64
C LEU A 101 -8.77 -3.77 -8.93
N LYS A 102 -7.82 -4.37 -9.66
CA LYS A 102 -8.09 -5.18 -10.86
C LYS A 102 -8.33 -6.64 -10.52
#